data_AF-A0A7J3V3D1-F1
#
_entry.id   AF-A0A7J3V3D1-F1
#
_cell.length_a   1.000
_cell.length_b   1.000
_cell.length_c   1.000
_cell.angle_alpha   90.00
_cell.angle_beta   90.00
_cell.angle_gamma   90.00
#
_symmetry.space_group_name_H-M   'P 1'
#
loop_
_entity.id
_entity.type
_entity.pdbx_description
1 polymer ?
#
loop_
_entity_poly.entity_id
_entity_poly.type
_entity_poly.pdbx_seq_one_letter_code
_entity_poly.pdbx_strand_id
1 'polypeptide(L)'
;MTCLVQRVTTPDDALKDKHWIDRGDIVDVLDPTTGTFVKQIGVVPNSPRPQRKFGEVFQNSERNTKRVLKDLAGLSEEELAELKRRA
;
A
#
# COMPACT_ATOMS: atom_id res chain seq x y z
N MET A 1 40.09 -18.51 -2.60
CA MET A 1 38.66 -18.56 -2.99
C MET A 1 37.86 -18.84 -1.73
N THR A 2 37.39 -17.80 -1.06
CA THR A 2 36.57 -17.93 0.15
C THR A 2 35.12 -18.13 -0.29
N CYS A 3 34.57 -19.30 0.04
CA CYS A 3 33.14 -19.53 -0.12
C CYS A 3 32.43 -18.63 0.91
N LEU A 4 31.71 -17.60 0.45
CA LEU A 4 30.90 -16.76 1.32
C LEU A 4 29.76 -17.62 1.86
N VAL A 5 29.90 -18.13 3.07
CA VAL A 5 28.81 -18.79 3.79
C VAL A 5 27.87 -17.68 4.25
N GLN A 6 26.77 -17.49 3.53
CA GLN A 6 25.70 -16.60 3.96
C GLN A 6 24.68 -17.38 4.78
N ARG A 7 24.25 -16.76 5.88
CA ARG A 7 23.15 -17.28 6.71
C ARG A 7 21.86 -17.26 5.88
N VAL A 8 21.09 -18.35 5.96
CA VAL A 8 19.72 -18.37 5.44
C VAL A 8 18.84 -17.56 6.38
N THR A 9 18.30 -16.45 5.90
CA THR A 9 17.45 -15.54 6.68
C THR A 9 16.01 -16.05 6.68
N THR A 10 15.42 -16.20 7.86
CA THR A 10 13.99 -16.51 7.99
C THR A 10 13.14 -15.24 7.84
N PRO A 11 11.83 -15.33 7.55
CA PRO A 11 10.97 -14.16 7.52
C PRO A 11 10.99 -13.34 8.81
N ASP A 12 10.99 -14.01 9.97
CA ASP A 12 11.07 -13.36 11.29
C ASP A 12 12.40 -12.64 11.52
N ASP A 13 13.50 -13.19 11.00
CA ASP A 13 14.81 -12.53 11.04
C ASP A 13 14.78 -11.25 10.18
N ALA A 14 14.22 -11.32 8.97
CA ALA A 14 14.17 -10.19 8.06
C ALA A 14 13.34 -9.02 8.62
N LEU A 15 12.21 -9.30 9.28
CA LEU A 15 11.33 -8.28 9.87
C LEU A 15 11.96 -7.52 11.05
N LYS A 16 13.04 -8.05 11.64
CA LYS A 16 13.76 -7.47 12.77
C LYS A 16 15.12 -6.90 12.40
N ASP A 17 15.60 -7.21 11.19
CA ASP A 17 16.93 -6.81 10.74
C ASP A 17 16.94 -5.32 10.37
N LYS A 18 17.82 -4.59 11.06
CA LYS A 18 18.01 -3.16 10.90
C LYS A 18 18.42 -2.78 9.47
N HIS A 19 19.12 -3.65 8.75
CA HIS A 19 19.52 -3.40 7.36
C HIS A 19 18.31 -3.16 6.45
N TRP A 20 17.28 -4.01 6.54
CA TRP A 20 16.09 -3.91 5.70
C TRP A 20 15.17 -2.75 6.13
N ILE A 21 15.11 -2.48 7.43
CA ILE A 21 14.29 -1.39 7.99
C ILE A 21 14.89 -0.03 7.64
N ASP A 22 16.19 0.19 7.87
CA ASP A 22 16.84 1.48 7.64
C ASP A 22 16.85 1.86 6.16
N ARG A 23 16.86 0.86 5.27
CA ARG A 23 16.73 1.06 3.82
C ARG A 23 15.31 1.36 3.36
N GLY A 24 14.32 1.23 4.23
CA GLY A 24 12.91 1.33 3.86
C GLY A 24 12.44 0.18 2.96
N ASP A 25 13.19 -0.93 2.91
CA ASP A 25 12.73 -2.14 2.22
C ASP A 25 11.58 -2.80 3.00
N ILE A 26 11.54 -2.62 4.32
CA ILE A 26 10.41 -3.00 5.20
C ILE A 26 9.92 -1.73 5.91
N VAL A 27 8.63 -1.44 5.75
CA VAL A 27 7.99 -0.24 6.31
C VAL A 27 6.72 -0.60 7.07
N ASP A 28 6.39 0.21 8.08
CA ASP A 28 5.09 0.14 8.76
C ASP A 28 4.09 1.04 8.02
N VAL A 29 2.97 0.46 7.61
CA VAL A 29 1.89 1.15 6.87
C VAL A 29 0.60 1.02 7.66
N LEU A 30 -0.13 2.13 7.82
CA LEU A 30 -1.48 2.07 8.39
C LEU A 30 -2.43 1.44 7.37
N ASP A 31 -2.95 0.26 7.67
CA ASP A 31 -4.01 -0.36 6.87
C ASP A 31 -5.33 0.40 7.13
N PRO A 32 -5.90 1.08 6.13
CA PRO A 32 -7.13 1.85 6.30
C PRO A 32 -8.37 0.97 6.54
N THR A 33 -8.31 -0.33 6.24
CA THR A 33 -9.42 -1.27 6.43
C THR A 33 -9.55 -1.69 7.89
N THR A 34 -8.42 -2.02 8.52
CA THR A 34 -8.37 -2.52 9.90
C THR A 34 -8.01 -1.43 10.91
N GLY A 35 -7.47 -0.29 10.47
CA GLY A 35 -6.97 0.77 11.34
C GLY A 35 -5.70 0.39 12.10
N THR A 36 -5.01 -0.69 11.68
CA THR A 36 -3.80 -1.20 12.34
C THR A 36 -2.56 -0.98 11.49
N PHE A 37 -1.40 -0.86 12.14
CA PHE A 37 -0.12 -0.82 11.41
C PHE A 37 0.29 -2.23 11.00
N VAL A 38 0.55 -2.41 9.71
CA VAL A 38 1.03 -3.66 9.13
C VAL A 38 2.40 -3.44 8.50
N LYS A 39 3.25 -4.49 8.54
CA LYS A 39 4.54 -4.47 7.87
C LYS A 39 4.36 -4.80 6.39
N GLN A 40 4.91 -3.96 5.53
CA GLN A 40 4.87 -4.13 4.08
C GLN A 40 6.28 -3.94 3.49
N ILE A 41 6.53 -4.58 2.35
CA ILE A 41 7.69 -4.27 1.52
C ILE A 41 7.53 -2.85 0.95
N GLY A 42 8.55 -2.02 1.15
CA GLY A 42 8.62 -0.67 0.59
C GLY A 42 8.82 -0.66 -0.92
N VAL A 43 9.09 0.51 -1.49
CA VAL A 43 9.28 0.62 -2.94
C VAL A 43 10.71 0.24 -3.30
N VAL A 44 10.85 -0.83 -4.08
CA VAL A 44 12.13 -1.36 -4.56
C VAL A 44 12.13 -1.34 -6.10
N PRO A 45 13.20 -0.85 -6.77
CA PRO A 45 14.46 -0.39 -6.21
C PRO A 45 14.38 0.99 -5.56
N ASN A 46 15.24 1.22 -4.56
CA ASN A 46 15.43 2.53 -3.96
C ASN A 46 16.00 3.52 -4.99
N SER A 47 15.12 4.30 -5.60
CA SER A 47 15.47 5.42 -6.46
C SER A 47 15.72 6.69 -5.64
N PRO A 48 16.75 7.48 -5.97
CA PRO A 48 16.97 8.81 -5.38
C PRO A 48 15.93 9.84 -5.85
N ARG A 49 15.10 9.52 -6.84
CA ARG A 49 13.97 10.36 -7.25
C ARG A 49 12.78 10.14 -6.30
N PRO A 50 11.91 11.15 -6.09
CA PRO A 50 10.73 10.99 -5.25
C PRO A 50 9.88 9.82 -5.75
N GLN A 51 9.82 8.78 -4.94
CA GLN A 51 9.07 7.56 -5.26
C GLN A 51 7.60 7.77 -4.93
N ARG A 52 6.72 7.18 -5.75
CA ARG A 52 5.28 7.19 -5.47
C ARG A 52 5.06 6.50 -4.13
N LYS A 53 4.52 7.23 -3.14
CA LYS A 53 4.06 6.64 -1.89
C LYS A 53 2.97 5.61 -2.24
N PHE A 54 3.07 4.38 -1.74
CA PHE A 54 2.04 3.33 -1.84
C PHE A 54 0.78 3.67 -1.00
N GLY A 55 0.43 4.95 -0.91
CA GLY A 55 -0.48 5.49 0.10
C GLY A 55 -1.97 5.26 -0.14
N GLU A 56 -2.38 4.51 -1.16
CA GLU A 56 -3.81 4.40 -1.50
C GLU A 56 -4.25 3.02 -2.03
N VAL A 57 -3.46 1.95 -1.86
CA VAL A 57 -3.78 0.67 -2.53
C VAL A 57 -5.00 -0.03 -1.91
N PHE A 58 -5.28 0.17 -0.63
CA PHE A 58 -6.44 -0.40 0.05
C PHE A 58 -7.55 0.65 0.27
N GLN A 59 -8.00 1.31 -0.79
CA GLN A 59 -9.21 2.13 -0.68
C GLN A 59 -10.43 1.25 -0.92
N ASN A 60 -11.36 1.25 0.05
CA ASN A 60 -12.66 0.57 -0.07
C ASN A 60 -13.28 0.85 -1.45
N SER A 61 -13.69 -0.20 -2.16
CA SER A 61 -14.26 -0.12 -3.51
C SER A 61 -15.37 0.92 -3.61
N GLU A 62 -16.25 1.00 -2.61
CA GLU A 62 -17.34 1.97 -2.56
C GLU A 62 -16.86 3.43 -2.49
N ARG A 63 -15.77 3.72 -1.76
CA ARG A 63 -15.22 5.08 -1.64
C ARG A 63 -14.65 5.54 -2.98
N ASN A 64 -14.02 4.62 -3.71
CA ASN A 64 -13.53 4.87 -5.05
C ASN A 64 -14.64 5.04 -6.08
N THR A 65 -15.69 4.21 -6.02
CA THR A 65 -16.84 4.33 -6.92
C THR A 65 -17.51 5.69 -6.78
N LYS A 66 -17.79 6.14 -5.55
CA LYS A 66 -18.37 7.48 -5.32
C LYS A 66 -17.45 8.60 -5.79
N ARG A 67 -16.15 8.52 -5.47
CA ARG A 67 -15.16 9.50 -5.91
C ARG A 67 -15.11 9.60 -7.43
N VAL A 68 -15.01 8.48 -8.13
CA VAL A 68 -14.95 8.43 -9.60
C VAL A 68 -16.23 8.96 -10.23
N LEU A 69 -17.40 8.52 -9.75
CA LEU A 69 -18.68 8.95 -10.33
C LEU A 69 -18.94 10.45 -10.11
N LYS A 70 -18.53 10.99 -8.97
CA LYS A 70 -18.70 12.41 -8.66
C LYS A 70 -17.64 13.28 -9.33
N ASP A 71 -16.37 12.93 -9.17
CA ASP A 71 -15.25 13.80 -9.56
C ASP A 71 -14.89 13.67 -11.04
N LEU A 72 -15.05 12.49 -11.64
CA LEU A 72 -14.67 12.24 -13.04
C LEU A 72 -15.88 12.22 -13.98
N ALA A 73 -17.00 11.65 -13.54
CA ALA A 73 -18.21 11.56 -14.36
C ALA A 73 -19.21 12.70 -14.10
N GLY A 74 -18.98 13.53 -13.07
CA GLY A 74 -19.80 14.72 -12.79
C GLY A 74 -21.23 14.41 -12.34
N LEU A 75 -21.49 13.19 -11.87
CA LEU A 75 -22.83 12.78 -11.43
C LEU A 75 -23.24 13.52 -10.16
N SER A 76 -24.48 13.96 -10.15
CA SER A 76 -25.14 14.49 -8.95
C SER A 76 -25.40 13.39 -7.92
N GLU A 77 -25.59 13.77 -6.65
CA GLU A 77 -25.93 12.82 -5.58
C GLU A 77 -27.24 12.06 -5.87
N GLU A 78 -28.17 12.69 -6.60
CA GLU A 78 -29.46 12.12 -7.00
C GLU A 78 -29.29 11.00 -8.02
N GLU A 79 -28.44 11.19 -9.02
CA GLU A 79 -28.12 10.16 -10.03
C GLU A 79 -27.30 9.01 -9.43
N LEU A 80 -26.42 9.31 -8.47
CA LEU A 80 -25.69 8.31 -7.68
C LEU A 80 -26.64 7.44 -6.85
N ALA A 81 -27.66 8.04 -6.22
CA ALA A 81 -28.67 7.31 -5.47
C ALA A 81 -29.53 6.42 -6.39
N GLU A 82 -29.85 6.91 -7.59
CA GLU A 82 -30.59 6.13 -8.59
C GLU A 82 -29.78 4.95 -9.13
N LEU A 83 -28.50 5.15 -9.45
CA LEU A 83 -27.60 4.06 -9.85
C LEU A 83 -27.49 2.99 -8.77
N LYS A 84 -27.43 3.40 -7.50
CA LYS A 84 -27.39 2.45 -6.37
C LYS A 84 -28.68 1.65 -6.20
N ARG A 85 -29.83 2.18 -6.63
CA ARG A 85 -31.11 1.44 -6.61
C ARG A 85 -31.26 0.44 -7.75
N ARG A 86 -30.53 0.64 -8.84
CA ARG A 86 -30.59 -0.21 -10.06
C ARG A 86 -29.56 -1.34 -10.07
N ALA A 87 -28.53 -1.24 -9.24
CA ALA A 87 -27.52 -2.28 -9.02
C ALA A 87 -28.03 -3.33 -8.03
#